data_AF-A0A9X6NI32-F1
#
_entry.id   AF-A0A9X6NI32-F1
#
_cell.length_a   1.000
_cell.length_b   1.000
_cell.length_c   1.000
_cell.angle_alpha   90.00
_cell.angle_beta   90.00
_cell.angle_gamma   90.00
#
_symmetry.space_group_name_H-M   'P 1'
#
loop_
_entity.id
_entity.type
_entity.pdbx_description
1 polymer ?
#
loop_
_entity_poly.entity_id
_entity_poly.type
_entity_poly.pdbx_seq_one_letter_code
_entity_poly.pdbx_strand_id
1 'polypeptide(L)'
;MSKSQQGRADFPVRSVRVEAKSNFDLGFEWSGGAEYGELFRVTRIKTLDIRYPDVSHEAGWLGCLAGFWFVSCPSEKSPILHKGDVILSVNGKNVSGLCSEQLDWLFAEVATPTSPVLTICVTSLPTVKLREVLKGTYPASTAAAQLQRSVRENLYRFTLACTTRPIRAGEVRGKEYIFLSEEQFQRHEKNGLIIESGKNHGDQQYLYGTVKPGLNLTDRPRETLLEILPRRYSFTDAFDRFNLPQRFYKIS
;
A
#
# COMPACT_ATOMS: atom_id res chain seq x y z
N MET A 1 -25.13 -19.18 25.96
CA MET A 1 -25.17 -18.54 24.62
C MET A 1 -24.06 -17.50 24.56
N SER A 2 -22.90 -17.90 24.02
CA SER A 2 -21.72 -17.04 23.88
C SER A 2 -21.90 -16.15 22.64
N LYS A 3 -22.04 -14.84 22.85
CA LYS A 3 -21.98 -13.86 21.75
C LYS A 3 -20.51 -13.73 21.36
N SER A 4 -20.18 -14.17 20.16
CA SER A 4 -18.90 -13.92 19.50
C SER A 4 -18.62 -12.42 19.49
N GLN A 5 -17.58 -12.00 20.20
CA GLN A 5 -17.00 -10.68 20.03
C GLN A 5 -16.29 -10.65 18.67
N GLN A 6 -17.07 -10.42 17.61
CA GLN A 6 -16.53 -10.02 16.32
C GLN A 6 -16.17 -8.55 16.44
N GLY A 7 -14.99 -8.30 17.04
CA GLY A 7 -14.47 -6.99 17.34
C GLY A 7 -14.34 -6.16 16.06
N ARG A 8 -14.87 -4.93 16.11
CA ARG A 8 -14.62 -3.86 15.14
C ARG A 8 -13.11 -3.78 14.88
N ALA A 9 -12.65 -4.19 13.71
CA ALA A 9 -11.27 -4.05 13.29
C ALA A 9 -10.97 -2.60 12.85
N ASP A 10 -11.27 -1.64 13.73
CA ASP A 10 -10.91 -0.24 13.56
C ASP A 10 -9.69 0.04 14.44
N PHE A 11 -8.54 0.24 13.79
CA PHE A 11 -7.32 0.70 14.43
C PHE A 11 -7.26 2.23 14.37
N PRO A 12 -6.78 2.90 15.43
CA PRO A 12 -6.72 4.36 15.45
C PRO A 12 -5.70 4.87 14.43
N VAL A 13 -6.16 5.68 13.49
CA VAL A 13 -5.31 6.40 12.53
C VAL A 13 -5.05 7.81 13.04
N ARG A 14 -3.80 8.26 12.95
CA ARG A 14 -3.40 9.64 13.27
C ARG A 14 -2.56 10.22 12.16
N SER A 15 -2.68 11.54 11.97
CA SER A 15 -1.88 12.29 11.00
C SER A 15 -0.78 13.05 11.74
N VAL A 16 0.47 12.85 11.33
CA VAL A 16 1.67 13.44 11.90
C VAL A 16 2.32 14.31 10.82
N ARG A 17 2.75 15.53 11.12
CA ARG A 17 3.55 16.33 10.19
C ARG A 17 5.03 16.17 10.51
N VAL A 18 5.83 15.95 9.48
CA VAL A 18 7.27 15.76 9.57
C VAL A 18 7.95 16.74 8.63
N GLU A 19 8.86 17.56 9.14
CA GLU A 19 9.68 18.42 8.30
C GLU A 19 10.90 17.63 7.79
N ALA A 20 11.02 17.52 6.47
CA ALA A 20 12.19 16.97 5.82
C ALA A 20 13.35 17.98 5.91
N LYS A 21 14.45 17.57 6.55
CA LYS A 21 15.68 18.36 6.61
C LYS A 21 16.46 18.22 5.29
N SER A 22 17.54 19.00 5.17
CA SER A 22 18.47 18.95 4.03
C SER A 22 18.85 17.52 3.65
N ASN A 23 18.91 17.22 2.34
CA ASN A 23 19.22 15.90 1.78
C ASN A 23 18.25 14.77 2.16
N PHE A 24 16.94 15.06 2.22
CA PHE A 24 15.89 14.05 2.45
C PHE A 24 15.96 13.35 3.82
N ASP A 25 16.66 13.93 4.80
CA ASP A 25 16.63 13.41 6.17
C ASP A 25 15.27 13.73 6.80
N LEU A 26 14.39 12.72 6.82
CA LEU A 26 13.06 12.80 7.42
C LEU A 26 13.09 12.79 8.96
N GLY A 27 14.27 12.61 9.57
CA GLY A 27 14.39 12.51 11.03
C GLY A 27 13.91 11.18 11.61
N PHE A 28 13.57 10.19 10.77
CA PHE A 28 13.25 8.82 11.17
C PHE A 28 13.71 7.81 10.11
N GLU A 29 13.75 6.53 10.51
CA GLU A 29 14.01 5.38 9.64
C GLU A 29 12.79 4.47 9.63
N TRP A 30 12.62 3.74 8.54
CA TRP A 30 11.57 2.75 8.37
C TRP A 30 12.11 1.47 7.75
N SER A 31 11.34 0.40 7.88
CA SER A 31 11.61 -0.90 7.22
C SER A 31 10.31 -1.52 6.73
N GLY A 32 10.42 -2.60 5.98
CA GLY A 32 9.28 -3.31 5.40
C GLY A 32 9.07 -2.93 3.94
N GLY A 33 7.87 -3.21 3.44
CA GLY A 33 7.56 -3.11 2.02
C GLY A 33 7.07 -4.45 1.46
N ALA A 34 6.40 -4.37 0.32
CA ALA A 34 5.73 -5.52 -0.26
C ALA A 34 6.68 -6.64 -0.75
N GLU A 35 7.90 -6.28 -1.16
CA GLU A 35 9.03 -7.18 -1.42
C GLU A 35 9.58 -7.88 -0.18
N TYR A 36 9.17 -7.46 1.02
CA TYR A 36 9.41 -8.18 2.28
C TYR A 36 8.16 -8.88 2.79
N GLY A 37 6.99 -8.59 2.20
CA GLY A 37 5.71 -9.15 2.62
C GLY A 37 5.15 -8.47 3.88
N GLU A 38 5.55 -7.23 4.14
CA GLU A 38 5.21 -6.47 5.36
C GLU A 38 4.78 -5.04 5.02
N LEU A 39 4.06 -4.39 5.94
CA LEU A 39 3.77 -2.96 5.85
C LEU A 39 4.99 -2.14 6.31
N PHE A 40 5.12 -0.90 5.82
CA PHE A 40 6.17 -0.01 6.27
C PHE A 40 6.01 0.34 7.75
N ARG A 41 7.09 0.16 8.51
CA ARG A 41 7.11 0.40 9.94
C ARG A 41 8.26 1.31 10.31
N VAL A 42 7.99 2.30 11.15
CA VAL A 42 9.01 3.18 11.73
C VAL A 42 9.89 2.36 12.67
N THR A 43 11.18 2.29 12.40
CA THR A 43 12.15 1.48 13.16
C THR A 43 12.94 2.33 14.15
N ARG A 44 13.23 3.58 13.79
CA ARG A 44 14.04 4.49 14.58
C ARG A 44 13.59 5.93 14.38
N ILE A 45 13.59 6.69 15.46
CA ILE A 45 13.46 8.16 15.43
C ILE A 45 14.86 8.73 15.64
N LYS A 46 15.37 9.51 14.68
CA LYS A 46 16.71 10.11 14.70
C LYS A 46 16.70 11.47 15.40
N THR A 47 15.67 12.28 15.15
CA THR A 47 15.49 13.60 15.78
C THR A 47 14.32 13.53 16.75
N LEU A 48 14.56 13.79 18.03
CA LEU A 48 13.54 13.76 19.09
C LEU A 48 12.48 14.87 18.94
N ASP A 49 12.85 15.95 18.24
CA ASP A 49 12.00 17.11 17.95
C ASP A 49 11.52 17.07 16.50
N ILE A 50 10.50 16.26 16.22
CA ILE A 50 9.56 16.58 15.14
C ILE A 50 8.60 17.63 15.74
N ARG A 51 9.09 18.88 15.88
CA ARG A 51 8.28 20.01 16.33
C ARG A 51 7.74 20.75 15.12
N TYR A 52 6.46 21.03 15.20
CA TYR A 52 5.62 21.55 14.13
C TYR A 52 5.77 23.08 14.06
N PRO A 53 5.77 23.70 12.86
CA PRO A 53 5.51 25.13 12.79
C PRO A 53 4.09 25.39 13.31
N ASP A 54 4.02 26.24 14.33
CA ASP A 54 2.78 26.79 14.88
C ASP A 54 2.06 27.56 13.76
N VAL A 55 0.91 27.06 13.32
CA VAL A 55 0.02 27.81 12.41
C VAL A 55 -0.97 28.58 13.25
N SER A 56 -0.47 29.59 13.95
CA SER A 56 -1.29 30.74 14.30
C SER A 56 -1.47 31.58 13.03
N HIS A 57 -2.72 31.70 12.59
CA HIS A 57 -3.20 32.47 11.43
C HIS A 57 -2.86 31.92 10.04
N GLU A 58 -3.77 31.13 9.45
CA GLU A 58 -4.53 31.54 8.24
C GLU A 58 -5.54 30.46 7.82
N ALA A 59 -6.74 30.91 7.47
CA ALA A 59 -7.86 30.11 7.01
C ALA A 59 -7.84 29.96 5.47
N GLY A 60 -8.35 28.83 4.96
CA GLY A 60 -8.54 28.52 3.54
C GLY A 60 -7.46 27.55 3.03
N TRP A 61 -7.77 26.39 2.46
CA TRP A 61 -8.57 26.22 1.26
C TRP A 61 -9.29 24.86 1.21
N LEU A 62 -10.45 24.87 0.56
CA LEU A 62 -11.35 23.76 0.26
C LEU A 62 -10.67 22.57 -0.43
N GLY A 63 -10.93 21.37 0.10
CA GLY A 63 -10.53 20.10 -0.53
C GLY A 63 -11.24 18.88 0.05
N CYS A 64 -12.43 19.05 0.60
CA CYS A 64 -13.34 17.96 0.93
C CYS A 64 -14.06 17.50 -0.35
N LEU A 65 -13.58 16.45 -1.01
CA LEU A 65 -14.41 15.69 -1.95
C LEU A 65 -14.12 14.19 -1.80
N ALA A 66 -14.59 13.59 -0.69
CA ALA A 66 -15.20 12.24 -0.63
C ALA A 66 -15.32 11.67 0.81
N GLY A 67 -15.99 12.40 1.72
CA GLY A 67 -16.58 11.77 2.92
C GLY A 67 -15.80 11.95 4.23
N PHE A 68 -16.01 13.13 4.82
CA PHE A 68 -15.95 13.53 6.24
C PHE A 68 -15.22 12.64 7.27
N TRP A 69 -14.16 13.23 7.84
CA TRP A 69 -13.72 13.01 9.22
C TRP A 69 -13.82 14.34 9.97
N PHE A 70 -14.81 14.48 10.86
CA PHE A 70 -14.69 15.43 11.97
C PHE A 70 -14.15 14.65 13.16
N VAL A 71 -12.88 14.86 13.50
CA VAL A 71 -12.41 14.66 14.86
C VAL A 71 -12.21 16.05 15.42
N SER A 72 -13.06 16.43 16.37
CA SER A 72 -12.89 17.67 17.14
C SER A 72 -11.47 17.75 17.65
N CYS A 73 -10.84 18.91 17.46
CA CYS A 73 -9.55 19.24 18.02
C CYS A 73 -9.69 19.44 19.54
N PRO A 74 -8.94 18.71 20.39
CA PRO A 74 -8.52 19.26 21.66
C PRO A 74 -7.15 19.93 21.47
N SER A 75 -7.01 21.12 22.03
CA SER A 75 -5.72 21.78 22.27
C SER A 75 -4.74 20.81 22.95
N GLU A 76 -3.44 20.97 22.63
CA GLU A 76 -2.21 20.41 23.25
C GLU A 76 -1.47 19.32 22.45
N LYS A 77 -0.38 19.77 21.79
CA LYS A 77 0.68 18.99 21.12
C LYS A 77 0.23 18.18 19.90
N SER A 78 0.67 18.61 18.73
CA SER A 78 0.57 17.84 17.49
C SER A 78 1.10 16.40 17.70
N PRO A 79 0.41 15.37 17.18
CA PRO A 79 0.70 13.97 17.48
C PRO A 79 2.13 13.55 17.07
N ILE A 80 2.79 12.71 17.89
CA ILE A 80 4.20 12.33 17.69
C ILE A 80 4.30 11.01 16.92
N LEU A 81 5.33 10.88 16.07
CA LEU A 81 5.70 9.62 15.43
C LEU A 81 6.40 8.70 16.44
N HIS A 82 5.95 7.46 16.57
CA HIS A 82 6.52 6.49 17.49
C HIS A 82 7.23 5.36 16.75
N LYS A 83 8.27 4.80 17.37
CA LYS A 83 8.83 3.52 16.92
C LYS A 83 7.73 2.46 16.93
N GLY A 84 7.64 1.72 15.82
CA GLY A 84 6.61 0.71 15.62
C GLY A 84 5.38 1.21 14.86
N ASP A 85 5.26 2.52 14.60
CA ASP A 85 4.15 3.02 13.79
C ASP A 85 4.16 2.46 12.37
N VAL A 86 2.98 2.11 11.87
CA VAL A 86 2.80 1.69 10.48
C VAL A 86 2.42 2.88 9.62
N ILE A 87 3.15 3.08 8.53
CA ILE A 87 2.94 4.19 7.60
C ILE A 87 1.85 3.80 6.59
N LEU A 88 0.77 4.59 6.57
CA LEU A 88 -0.39 4.36 5.70
C LEU A 88 -0.34 5.25 4.46
N SER A 89 -0.08 6.54 4.64
CA SER A 89 0.02 7.50 3.54
C SER A 89 0.99 8.64 3.84
N VAL A 90 1.48 9.27 2.77
CA VAL A 90 2.39 10.44 2.80
C VAL A 90 1.81 11.50 1.87
N ASN A 91 1.58 12.72 2.37
CA ASN A 91 0.90 13.82 1.66
C ASN A 91 -0.41 13.36 0.98
N GLY A 92 -1.20 12.55 1.68
CA GLY A 92 -2.46 12.01 1.17
C GLY A 92 -2.32 10.84 0.18
N LYS A 93 -1.10 10.44 -0.21
CA LYS A 93 -0.87 9.30 -1.11
C LYS A 93 -0.68 8.02 -0.31
N ASN A 94 -1.50 7.01 -0.59
CA ASN A 94 -1.40 5.71 0.08
C ASN A 94 -0.10 5.00 -0.30
N VAL A 95 0.66 4.59 0.71
CA VAL A 95 1.96 3.90 0.53
C VAL A 95 1.92 2.43 0.94
N SER A 96 0.85 2.00 1.62
CA SER A 96 0.69 0.59 2.00
C SER A 96 0.69 -0.30 0.75
N GLY A 97 1.56 -1.31 0.71
CA GLY A 97 1.70 -2.22 -0.44
C GLY A 97 2.74 -1.80 -1.49
N LEU A 98 3.45 -0.69 -1.30
CA LEU A 98 4.62 -0.35 -2.12
C LEU A 98 5.88 -1.11 -1.68
N CYS A 99 6.88 -1.10 -2.55
CA CYS A 99 8.23 -1.50 -2.23
C CYS A 99 9.05 -0.36 -1.63
N SER A 100 10.12 -0.71 -0.92
CA SER A 100 11.05 0.25 -0.30
C SER A 100 11.54 1.30 -1.29
N GLU A 101 12.09 0.85 -2.42
CA GLU A 101 12.57 1.73 -3.50
C GLU A 101 11.49 2.70 -4.02
N GLN A 102 10.22 2.30 -4.00
CA GLN A 102 9.10 3.14 -4.44
C GLN A 102 8.71 4.17 -3.38
N LEU A 103 8.80 3.81 -2.09
CA LEU A 103 8.59 4.73 -1.00
C LEU A 103 9.74 5.75 -0.90
N ASP A 104 10.97 5.32 -1.10
CA ASP A 104 12.15 6.21 -1.20
C ASP A 104 11.98 7.23 -2.31
N TRP A 105 11.59 6.77 -3.51
CA TRP A 105 11.29 7.67 -4.63
C TRP A 105 10.16 8.65 -4.28
N LEU A 106 9.08 8.16 -3.66
CA LEU A 106 7.96 9.00 -3.27
C LEU A 106 8.42 10.10 -2.30
N PHE A 107 9.21 9.75 -1.27
CA PHE A 107 9.75 10.72 -0.33
C PHE A 107 10.63 11.76 -1.02
N ALA A 108 11.51 11.33 -1.93
CA ALA A 108 12.34 12.24 -2.70
C ALA A 108 11.51 13.20 -3.57
N GLU A 109 10.41 12.72 -4.14
CA GLU A 109 9.52 13.52 -4.97
C GLU A 109 8.68 14.52 -4.15
N VAL A 110 8.14 14.10 -2.98
CA VAL A 110 7.26 14.97 -2.19
C VAL A 110 8.02 15.92 -1.26
N ALA A 111 9.24 15.57 -0.85
CA ALA A 111 10.09 16.42 -0.02
C ALA A 111 10.90 17.37 -0.92
N THR A 112 10.22 18.43 -1.38
CA THR A 112 10.88 19.49 -2.15
C THR A 112 11.34 20.62 -1.23
N PRO A 113 12.37 21.41 -1.61
CA PRO A 113 12.76 22.60 -0.85
C PRO A 113 11.60 23.59 -0.64
N THR A 114 10.63 23.61 -1.56
CA THR A 114 9.44 24.46 -1.52
C THR A 114 8.31 23.93 -0.63
N SER A 115 8.30 22.63 -0.33
CA SER A 115 7.31 21.99 0.54
C SER A 115 7.99 20.94 1.44
N PRO A 116 8.83 21.37 2.40
CA PRO A 116 9.61 20.45 3.24
C PRO A 116 8.74 19.71 4.25
N VAL A 117 7.52 20.19 4.53
CA VAL A 117 6.62 19.56 5.51
C VAL A 117 5.78 18.47 4.84
N LEU A 118 5.92 17.25 5.34
CA LEU A 118 5.16 16.08 4.93
C LEU A 118 4.06 15.77 5.95
N THR A 119 2.86 15.45 5.47
CA THR A 119 1.77 14.92 6.28
C THR A 119 1.73 13.40 6.15
N ILE A 120 2.10 12.69 7.22
CA ILE A 120 2.17 11.23 7.26
C ILE A 120 1.01 10.69 8.10
N CYS A 121 0.17 9.84 7.50
CA CYS A 121 -0.84 9.11 8.26
C CYS A 121 -0.25 7.79 8.76
N VAL A 122 -0.38 7.54 10.06
CA VAL A 122 0.13 6.34 10.71
C VAL A 122 -0.92 5.68 11.58
N THR A 123 -0.72 4.40 11.85
CA THR A 123 -1.53 3.62 12.78
C THR A 123 -0.64 2.74 13.65
N SER A 124 -1.18 2.34 14.81
CA SER A 124 -0.57 1.31 15.64
C SER A 124 -1.19 -0.05 15.31
N LEU A 125 -0.42 -0.87 14.60
CA LEU A 125 -0.79 -2.24 14.28
C LEU A 125 0.30 -3.19 14.78
N PRO A 126 -0.05 -4.39 15.29
CA PRO A 126 0.94 -5.43 15.54
C PRO A 126 1.69 -5.78 14.25
N THR A 127 2.78 -6.52 14.36
CA THR A 127 3.47 -7.05 13.17
C THR A 127 2.55 -8.04 12.46
N VAL A 128 2.01 -7.64 11.31
CA VAL A 128 1.09 -8.43 10.49
C VAL A 128 1.71 -8.59 9.11
N LYS A 129 1.66 -9.81 8.58
CA LYS A 129 2.14 -10.09 7.22
C LYS A 129 1.13 -9.57 6.19
N LEU A 130 1.59 -9.05 5.06
CA LEU A 130 0.70 -8.57 3.99
C LEU A 130 -0.27 -9.64 3.51
N ARG A 131 0.17 -10.91 3.46
CA ARG A 131 -0.69 -12.04 3.13
C ARG A 131 -1.91 -12.15 4.08
N GLU A 132 -1.72 -11.86 5.36
CA GLU A 132 -2.81 -11.91 6.36
C GLU A 132 -3.77 -10.73 6.15
N VAL A 133 -3.24 -9.54 5.88
CA VAL A 133 -4.04 -8.36 5.50
C VAL A 133 -4.87 -8.65 4.25
N LEU A 134 -4.28 -9.28 3.22
CA LEU A 134 -4.95 -9.58 1.96
C LEU A 134 -5.99 -10.70 2.06
N LYS A 135 -5.77 -11.69 2.95
CA LYS A 135 -6.72 -12.78 3.19
C LYS A 135 -7.87 -12.42 4.13
N GLY A 136 -7.75 -11.34 4.89
CA GLY A 136 -8.76 -10.93 5.86
C GLY A 136 -10.09 -10.55 5.20
N THR A 137 -11.20 -10.92 5.84
CA THR A 137 -12.54 -10.46 5.44
C THR A 137 -12.96 -9.34 6.37
N TYR A 138 -13.06 -8.13 5.84
CA TYR A 138 -13.38 -6.93 6.60
C TYR A 138 -14.68 -6.30 6.06
N PRO A 139 -15.57 -5.78 6.93
CA PRO A 139 -16.71 -4.99 6.47
C PRO A 139 -16.22 -3.75 5.70
N ALA A 140 -16.87 -3.42 4.58
CA ALA A 140 -16.38 -2.41 3.63
C ALA A 140 -16.11 -1.01 4.24
N SER A 141 -16.76 -0.69 5.35
CA SER A 141 -16.66 0.58 6.06
C SER A 141 -15.51 0.68 7.07
N THR A 142 -14.75 -0.40 7.33
CA THR A 142 -13.69 -0.38 8.35
C THR A 142 -12.36 0.13 7.83
N ALA A 143 -11.52 0.63 8.75
CA ALA A 143 -10.14 1.02 8.43
C ALA A 143 -9.33 -0.15 7.85
N ALA A 144 -9.57 -1.38 8.34
CA ALA A 144 -8.94 -2.60 7.82
C ALA A 144 -9.30 -2.88 6.34
N ALA A 145 -10.56 -2.68 5.94
CA ALA A 145 -10.98 -2.82 4.55
C ALA A 145 -10.33 -1.77 3.65
N GLN A 146 -10.18 -0.53 4.13
CA GLN A 146 -9.51 0.55 3.39
C GLN A 146 -8.01 0.30 3.24
N LEU A 147 -7.34 -0.17 4.29
CA LEU A 147 -5.94 -0.61 4.25
C LEU A 147 -5.75 -1.74 3.24
N GLN A 148 -6.59 -2.78 3.31
CA GLN A 148 -6.53 -3.90 2.38
C GLN A 148 -6.71 -3.44 0.93
N ARG A 149 -7.66 -2.54 0.67
CA ARG A 149 -7.87 -1.94 -0.66
C ARG A 149 -6.62 -1.19 -1.14
N SER A 150 -6.05 -0.34 -0.30
CA SER A 150 -4.84 0.44 -0.62
C SER A 150 -3.65 -0.46 -0.95
N VAL A 151 -3.47 -1.54 -0.17
CA VAL A 151 -2.44 -2.56 -0.43
C VAL A 151 -2.64 -3.21 -1.79
N ARG A 152 -3.87 -3.62 -2.14
CA ARG A 152 -4.18 -4.21 -3.45
C ARG A 152 -3.93 -3.24 -4.60
N GLU A 153 -4.39 -1.99 -4.49
CA GLU A 153 -4.21 -0.97 -5.52
C GLU A 153 -2.72 -0.77 -5.86
N ASN A 154 -1.89 -0.62 -4.82
CA ASN A 154 -0.45 -0.46 -5.00
C ASN A 154 0.21 -1.74 -5.56
N LEU A 155 -0.11 -2.92 -5.02
CA LEU A 155 0.44 -4.18 -5.52
C LEU A 155 0.10 -4.41 -6.99
N TYR A 156 -1.17 -4.27 -7.36
CA TYR A 156 -1.65 -4.56 -8.72
C TYR A 156 -1.15 -3.55 -9.74
N ARG A 157 -0.85 -2.32 -9.28
CA ARG A 157 -0.23 -1.31 -10.13
C ARG A 157 1.20 -1.67 -10.50
N PHE A 158 1.93 -2.44 -9.69
CA PHE A 158 3.38 -2.69 -9.89
C PHE A 158 3.76 -4.16 -10.12
N THR A 159 2.82 -5.10 -9.95
CA THR A 159 3.08 -6.53 -10.14
C THR A 159 2.23 -7.12 -11.25
N LEU A 160 2.81 -8.06 -12.00
CA LEU A 160 2.05 -8.90 -12.92
C LEU A 160 1.36 -10.01 -12.11
N ALA A 161 0.08 -10.23 -12.41
CA ALA A 161 -0.61 -11.39 -11.89
C ALA A 161 -0.10 -12.67 -12.58
N CYS A 162 -0.14 -13.80 -11.89
CA CYS A 162 0.09 -15.12 -12.45
C CYS A 162 -1.21 -15.93 -12.55
N THR A 163 -1.25 -16.90 -13.47
CA THR A 163 -2.41 -17.80 -13.63
C THR A 163 -2.01 -19.18 -14.16
N THR A 164 -2.80 -20.20 -13.85
CA THR A 164 -2.71 -21.53 -14.47
C THR A 164 -3.58 -21.69 -15.71
N ARG A 165 -4.35 -20.66 -16.07
CA ARG A 165 -5.16 -20.67 -17.30
C ARG A 165 -4.24 -20.73 -18.52
N PRO A 166 -4.61 -21.49 -19.59
CA PRO A 166 -3.94 -21.39 -20.88
C PRO A 166 -3.97 -19.96 -21.45
N ILE A 167 -2.93 -19.59 -22.16
CA ILE A 167 -2.87 -18.30 -22.87
C ILE A 167 -4.00 -18.23 -23.93
N ARG A 168 -4.72 -17.10 -23.99
CA ARG A 168 -5.76 -16.86 -25.00
C ARG A 168 -5.14 -16.22 -26.25
N ALA A 169 -5.88 -16.29 -27.36
CA ALA A 169 -5.50 -15.60 -28.59
C ALA A 169 -5.29 -14.10 -28.33
N GLY A 170 -4.13 -13.58 -28.74
CA GLY A 170 -3.74 -12.18 -28.56
C GLY A 170 -3.09 -11.83 -27.22
N GLU A 171 -3.10 -12.71 -26.22
CA GLU A 171 -2.34 -12.52 -24.98
C GLU A 171 -0.86 -12.83 -25.22
N VAL A 172 0.03 -12.14 -24.48
CA VAL A 172 1.47 -12.35 -24.55
C VAL A 172 2.02 -12.69 -23.17
N ARG A 173 2.81 -13.77 -23.10
CA ARG A 173 3.44 -14.22 -21.85
C ARG A 173 4.29 -13.10 -21.23
N GLY A 174 4.06 -12.82 -19.96
CA GLY A 174 4.78 -11.79 -19.22
C GLY A 174 4.36 -10.35 -19.57
N LYS A 175 3.24 -10.16 -20.26
CA LYS A 175 2.62 -8.84 -20.48
C LYS A 175 1.30 -8.73 -19.72
N GLU A 176 0.32 -9.57 -20.04
CA GLU A 176 -0.97 -9.56 -19.34
C GLU A 176 -0.93 -10.40 -18.06
N TYR A 177 -0.31 -11.58 -18.14
CA TYR A 177 -0.14 -12.51 -17.03
C TYR A 177 1.18 -13.30 -17.13
N ILE A 178 1.62 -13.79 -15.98
CA ILE A 178 2.62 -14.86 -15.88
C ILE A 178 1.85 -16.19 -15.93
N PHE A 179 1.94 -16.89 -17.06
CA PHE A 179 1.27 -18.18 -17.24
C PHE A 179 2.12 -19.32 -16.63
N LEU A 180 1.60 -20.01 -15.63
CA LEU A 180 2.31 -21.08 -14.92
C LEU A 180 1.59 -22.41 -15.14
N SER A 181 2.32 -23.53 -15.05
CA SER A 181 1.65 -24.80 -14.79
C SER A 181 1.07 -24.82 -13.37
N GLU A 182 0.13 -25.72 -13.09
CA GLU A 182 -0.43 -25.87 -11.76
C GLU A 182 0.63 -26.24 -10.71
N GLU A 183 1.56 -27.13 -11.06
CA GLU A 183 2.70 -27.50 -10.21
C GLU A 183 3.61 -26.30 -9.90
N GLN A 184 3.92 -25.48 -10.91
CA GLN A 184 4.70 -24.25 -10.72
C GLN A 184 3.96 -23.28 -9.79
N PHE A 185 2.67 -23.07 -10.01
CA PHE A 185 1.85 -22.19 -9.17
C PHE A 185 1.88 -22.64 -7.70
N GLN A 186 1.59 -23.92 -7.45
CA GLN A 186 1.58 -24.49 -6.09
C GLN A 186 2.97 -24.40 -5.43
N ARG A 187 4.05 -24.65 -6.18
CA ARG A 187 5.42 -24.50 -5.68
C ARG A 187 5.73 -23.05 -5.28
N HIS A 188 5.39 -22.07 -6.13
CA HIS A 188 5.60 -20.66 -5.82
C HIS A 188 4.75 -20.19 -4.64
N GLU A 189 3.51 -20.64 -4.54
CA GLU A 189 2.62 -20.34 -3.42
C GLU A 189 3.17 -20.88 -2.08
N LYS A 190 3.59 -22.16 -2.07
CA LYS A 190 4.21 -22.82 -0.92
C LYS A 190 5.49 -22.12 -0.49
N ASN A 191 6.28 -21.63 -1.44
CA ASN A 191 7.51 -20.89 -1.18
C ASN A 191 7.29 -19.42 -0.77
N GLY A 192 6.05 -18.96 -0.64
CA GLY A 192 5.77 -17.57 -0.23
C GLY A 192 5.93 -16.53 -1.34
N LEU A 193 6.12 -16.97 -2.59
CA LEU A 193 6.34 -16.10 -3.75
C LEU A 193 5.04 -15.56 -4.35
N ILE A 194 3.90 -16.17 -4.02
CA ILE A 194 2.56 -15.66 -4.31
C ILE A 194 1.96 -15.13 -3.01
N ILE A 195 1.64 -13.84 -2.97
CA ILE A 195 1.19 -13.14 -1.75
C ILE A 195 -0.33 -13.18 -1.56
N GLU A 196 -1.06 -13.34 -2.66
CA GLU A 196 -2.51 -13.52 -2.70
C GLU A 196 -2.85 -14.47 -3.85
N SER A 197 -3.80 -15.38 -3.63
CA SER A 197 -4.19 -16.41 -4.60
C SER A 197 -5.68 -16.69 -4.50
N GLY A 198 -6.29 -17.04 -5.62
CA GLY A 198 -7.71 -17.37 -5.72
C GLY A 198 -7.99 -18.23 -6.95
N LYS A 199 -9.25 -18.67 -7.06
CA LYS A 199 -9.76 -19.40 -8.22
C LYS A 199 -10.78 -18.53 -8.95
N ASN A 200 -10.86 -18.64 -10.27
CA ASN A 200 -11.98 -18.06 -11.00
C ASN A 200 -13.30 -18.77 -10.65
N HIS A 201 -14.41 -18.08 -10.89
CA HIS A 201 -15.73 -18.69 -10.89
C HIS A 201 -16.07 -19.15 -12.32
N GLY A 202 -16.32 -20.46 -12.50
CA GLY A 202 -16.69 -21.07 -13.77
C GLY A 202 -16.52 -22.59 -13.74
N ASP A 203 -16.96 -23.26 -14.81
CA ASP A 203 -16.92 -24.73 -14.92
C ASP A 203 -15.49 -25.27 -14.90
N GLN A 204 -14.54 -24.52 -15.48
CA GLN A 204 -13.11 -24.81 -15.41
C GLN A 204 -12.43 -23.90 -14.38
N GLN A 205 -11.86 -24.53 -13.36
CA GLN A 205 -11.13 -23.84 -12.29
C GLN A 205 -9.67 -23.63 -12.66
N TYR A 206 -9.29 -22.37 -12.78
CA TYR A 206 -7.91 -21.91 -12.92
C TYR A 206 -7.50 -21.11 -11.70
N LEU A 207 -6.24 -21.27 -11.30
CA LEU A 207 -5.64 -20.49 -10.23
C LEU A 207 -5.19 -19.14 -10.78
N TYR A 208 -5.35 -18.11 -9.98
CA TYR A 208 -4.83 -16.77 -10.21
C TYR A 208 -4.14 -16.29 -8.95
N GLY A 209 -3.09 -15.51 -9.10
CA GLY A 209 -2.39 -14.96 -7.94
C GLY A 209 -1.60 -13.71 -8.25
N THR A 210 -1.21 -13.03 -7.19
CA THR A 210 -0.34 -11.86 -7.22
C THR A 210 1.03 -12.30 -6.75
N VAL A 211 2.04 -12.17 -7.62
CA VAL A 211 3.42 -12.50 -7.25
C VAL A 211 3.98 -11.43 -6.34
N LYS A 212 4.92 -11.83 -5.49
CA LYS A 212 5.67 -10.89 -4.66
C LYS A 212 6.41 -9.89 -5.56
N PRO A 213 6.35 -8.58 -5.27
CA PRO A 213 7.12 -7.59 -6.00
C PRO A 213 8.61 -7.93 -6.02
N GLY A 214 9.28 -7.59 -7.11
CA GLY A 214 10.70 -7.91 -7.31
C GLY A 214 10.98 -9.26 -7.93
N LEU A 215 10.02 -10.18 -7.91
CA LEU A 215 10.17 -11.48 -8.53
C LEU A 215 9.98 -11.40 -10.05
N ASN A 216 11.00 -11.82 -10.80
CA ASN A 216 10.86 -12.00 -12.24
C ASN A 216 10.66 -13.48 -12.57
N LEU A 217 9.42 -13.86 -12.88
CA LEU A 217 9.06 -15.20 -13.38
C LEU A 217 8.87 -15.22 -14.91
N THR A 218 9.36 -14.20 -15.60
CA THR A 218 9.24 -14.05 -17.04
C THR A 218 10.63 -14.02 -17.66
N ASP A 219 10.72 -14.37 -18.93
CA ASP A 219 11.97 -14.27 -19.69
C ASP A 219 12.27 -12.83 -20.14
N ARG A 220 11.43 -11.85 -19.74
CA ARG A 220 11.58 -10.45 -20.09
C ARG A 220 12.41 -9.72 -19.03
N PRO A 221 13.23 -8.73 -19.42
CA PRO A 221 13.87 -7.87 -18.45
C PRO A 221 12.81 -7.12 -17.64
N ARG A 222 13.09 -6.93 -16.34
CA ARG A 222 12.22 -6.15 -15.47
C ARG A 222 12.34 -4.67 -15.87
N GLU A 223 11.21 -4.04 -16.18
CA GLU A 223 11.16 -2.58 -16.36
C GLU A 223 11.73 -1.89 -15.12
N THR A 224 12.49 -0.81 -15.33
CA THR A 224 13.12 -0.09 -14.22
C THR A 224 12.12 0.82 -13.52
N LEU A 225 12.31 1.11 -12.23
CA LEU A 225 11.43 2.03 -11.52
C LEU A 225 11.38 3.43 -12.15
N LEU A 226 12.48 3.89 -12.75
CA LEU A 226 12.55 5.16 -13.47
C LEU A 226 11.63 5.20 -14.70
N GLU A 227 11.39 4.05 -15.34
CA GLU A 227 10.46 3.94 -16.47
C GLU A 227 9.01 3.75 -16.02
N ILE A 228 8.81 3.01 -14.93
CA ILE A 228 7.47 2.63 -14.45
C ILE A 228 6.81 3.75 -13.65
N LEU A 229 7.54 4.36 -12.70
CA LEU A 229 6.95 5.26 -11.71
C LEU A 229 6.33 6.51 -12.34
N PRO A 230 7.00 7.25 -13.25
CA PRO A 230 6.38 8.43 -13.87
C PRO A 230 5.14 8.09 -14.72
N ARG A 231 5.09 6.90 -15.33
CA ARG A 231 3.94 6.46 -16.14
C ARG A 231 2.77 5.97 -15.30
N ARG A 232 3.03 5.32 -14.16
CA ARG A 232 2.01 4.72 -13.29
C ARG A 232 1.61 5.62 -12.12
N TYR A 233 2.40 6.65 -11.82
CA TYR A 233 2.07 7.79 -10.98
C TYR A 233 2.00 9.05 -11.85
N SER A 234 0.97 9.16 -12.70
CA SER A 234 0.58 10.48 -13.20
C SER A 234 0.12 11.32 -12.02
N PHE A 235 0.89 12.37 -11.70
CA PHE A 235 0.60 13.27 -10.57
C PHE A 235 -0.69 14.09 -10.80
N THR A 236 -1.19 14.13 -12.04
CA THR A 236 -2.45 14.80 -12.43
C THR A 236 -3.67 13.90 -12.34
N ASP A 237 -3.52 12.60 -12.13
CA ASP A 237 -4.66 11.68 -12.13
C ASP A 237 -5.32 11.66 -10.74
N ALA A 238 -6.02 12.75 -10.46
CA ALA A 238 -7.24 12.65 -9.71
C ALA A 238 -8.17 11.69 -10.48
N PHE A 239 -8.46 10.54 -9.90
CA PHE A 239 -9.65 9.75 -10.25
C PHE A 239 -9.71 9.13 -11.65
N ASP A 240 -8.62 8.62 -12.20
CA ASP A 240 -8.77 7.55 -13.18
C ASP A 240 -9.05 6.23 -12.44
N ARG A 241 -10.35 6.06 -12.13
CA ARG A 241 -11.00 4.76 -11.92
C ARG A 241 -10.92 3.97 -13.24
N PHE A 242 -9.71 3.68 -13.70
CA PHE A 242 -9.57 2.61 -14.67
C PHE A 242 -10.16 1.39 -14.02
N ASN A 243 -11.06 0.75 -14.76
CA ASN A 243 -11.45 -0.64 -14.62
C ASN A 243 -10.19 -1.49 -14.41
N LEU A 244 -9.64 -1.50 -13.19
CA LEU A 244 -8.85 -2.61 -12.70
C LEU A 244 -9.85 -3.75 -12.79
N PRO A 245 -9.66 -4.72 -13.70
CA PRO A 245 -10.56 -5.85 -13.75
C PRO A 245 -10.70 -6.36 -12.33
N GLN A 246 -11.96 -6.56 -11.90
CA GLN A 246 -12.33 -7.22 -10.66
C GLN A 246 -11.76 -8.65 -10.72
N ARG A 247 -10.43 -8.79 -10.61
CA ARG A 247 -9.69 -10.00 -10.98
C ARG A 247 -9.86 -11.10 -9.95
N PHE A 248 -10.39 -10.76 -8.79
CA PHE A 248 -10.63 -11.68 -7.69
C PHE A 248 -12.02 -11.40 -7.10
N TYR A 249 -13.05 -11.90 -7.77
CA TYR A 249 -14.30 -12.16 -7.08
C TYR A 249 -14.03 -13.26 -6.03
N LYS A 250 -14.31 -12.93 -4.77
CA LYS A 250 -14.35 -13.79 -3.57
C LYS A 250 -13.19 -14.78 -3.34
N ILE A 251 -12.35 -14.46 -2.36
CA ILE A 251 -11.70 -15.49 -1.53
C ILE A 251 -12.53 -15.57 -0.25
N SER A 252 -13.19 -16.73 -0.06
CA SER A 252 -14.22 -17.10 0.94
C SER A 252 -15.59 -16.43 0.80
#